data_AF-A0A6I6WHV1-F1
#
_entry.id   AF-A0A6I6WHV1-F1
#
_cell.length_a   1.000
_cell.length_b   1.000
_cell.length_c   1.000
_cell.angle_alpha   90.00
_cell.angle_beta   90.00
_cell.angle_gamma   90.00
#
_symmetry.space_group_name_H-M   'P 1'
#
loop_
_entity.id
_entity.type
_entity.pdbx_description
1 polymer ?
#
loop_
_entity_poly.entity_id
_entity_poly.type
_entity_poly.pdbx_seq_one_letter_code
_entity_poly.pdbx_strand_id
1 'polypeptide(L)'
;MATAATNTSTRSAPAAPPARTPRPPGPSRPPRPRGRSRGGFLRTLWSSTIGKKTVMAVSGLVMLGYLVAHMLGNLKVFFGPDEMNGYAHWLRTIGGPVLHHEWFLWIVRVVLLAAVVLHGVSAYQLSRRGIAARPVKYRRRRTDYATRTMRWGGVIIALFVVWHLLDLTTGTVNPRGQAGHPYENIVAGFGTWYACVIYIVAMLAVGLHIRHGFWAAAQTLGVTRPGAARLLKATADVLAAVLTAGFLAVPIGVMTGVVN
;
A
#
# COMPACT_ATOMS: atom_id res chain seq x y z
N MET A 1 -125.73 21.20 2.70
CA MET A 1 -126.09 19.78 2.52
C MET A 1 -125.39 19.28 1.27
N ALA A 2 -124.58 18.21 1.39
CA ALA A 2 -123.87 17.45 0.34
C ALA A 2 -122.85 18.25 -0.51
N THR A 3 -121.64 17.78 -0.85
CA THR A 3 -121.18 16.39 -1.04
C THR A 3 -119.65 16.36 -0.92
N ALA A 4 -119.10 15.45 -0.12
CA ALA A 4 -117.66 15.23 0.01
C ALA A 4 -117.16 14.29 -1.10
N ALA A 5 -116.11 14.70 -1.81
CA ALA A 5 -115.39 13.85 -2.77
C ALA A 5 -114.23 13.14 -2.06
N THR A 6 -114.29 11.81 -2.02
CA THR A 6 -113.24 10.94 -1.49
C THR A 6 -112.16 10.76 -2.56
N ASN A 7 -110.92 11.17 -2.29
CA ASN A 7 -109.80 11.00 -3.21
C ASN A 7 -108.87 9.88 -2.71
N THR A 8 -108.69 8.86 -3.54
CA THR A 8 -107.95 7.63 -3.29
C THR A 8 -106.45 7.89 -3.44
N SER A 9 -105.67 7.78 -2.35
CA SER A 9 -104.21 7.87 -2.41
C SER A 9 -103.61 6.46 -2.58
N THR A 10 -103.09 6.19 -3.78
CA THR A 10 -102.30 5.00 -4.10
C THR A 10 -100.91 5.10 -3.46
N ARG A 11 -100.60 4.10 -2.63
CA ARG A 11 -99.32 3.91 -1.92
C ARG A 11 -98.21 3.52 -2.91
N SER A 12 -97.18 4.34 -3.06
CA SER A 12 -95.96 4.03 -3.83
C SER A 12 -94.93 3.29 -2.96
N ALA A 13 -94.32 2.25 -3.54
CA ALA A 13 -93.33 1.36 -2.91
C ALA A 13 -91.97 2.08 -2.67
N PRO A 14 -91.15 1.63 -1.70
CA PRO A 14 -89.89 2.29 -1.36
C PRO A 14 -88.79 2.02 -2.40
N ALA A 15 -88.04 3.06 -2.75
CA ALA A 15 -86.93 3.00 -3.69
C ALA A 15 -85.71 2.24 -3.11
N ALA A 16 -85.06 1.46 -3.97
CA ALA A 16 -83.84 0.70 -3.65
C ALA A 16 -82.63 1.61 -3.34
N PRO A 17 -81.71 1.20 -2.44
CA PRO A 17 -80.57 2.02 -2.06
C PRO A 17 -79.52 2.12 -3.18
N PRO A 18 -78.82 3.26 -3.31
CA PRO A 18 -77.84 3.47 -4.37
C PRO A 18 -76.59 2.60 -4.19
N ALA A 19 -76.06 2.12 -5.32
CA ALA A 19 -74.85 1.31 -5.39
C ALA A 19 -73.61 2.07 -4.89
N ARG A 20 -72.82 1.42 -4.02
CA ARG A 20 -71.58 1.98 -3.47
C ARG A 20 -70.49 2.01 -4.56
N THR A 21 -69.91 3.18 -4.77
CA THR A 21 -68.74 3.36 -5.64
C THR A 21 -67.47 2.77 -5.00
N PRO A 22 -66.54 2.17 -5.79
CA PRO A 22 -65.29 1.63 -5.26
C PRO A 22 -64.36 2.77 -4.79
N ARG A 23 -63.78 2.64 -3.59
CA ARG A 23 -62.76 3.59 -3.10
C ARG A 23 -61.47 3.49 -3.94
N PRO A 24 -60.79 4.62 -4.22
CA PRO A 24 -59.48 4.60 -4.86
C PRO A 24 -58.43 3.92 -3.97
N PRO A 25 -57.41 3.26 -4.56
CA PRO A 25 -56.35 2.63 -3.80
C PRO A 25 -55.55 3.68 -3.00
N GLY A 26 -55.33 3.40 -1.72
CA GLY A 26 -54.53 4.27 -0.84
C GLY A 26 -53.05 4.35 -1.27
N PRO A 27 -52.32 5.38 -0.82
CA PRO A 27 -50.93 5.60 -1.22
C PRO A 27 -50.05 4.41 -0.84
N SER A 28 -49.24 3.95 -1.80
CA SER A 28 -48.26 2.88 -1.60
C SER A 28 -47.26 3.27 -0.51
N ARG A 29 -47.11 2.42 0.51
CA ARG A 29 -46.11 2.59 1.57
C ARG A 29 -44.71 2.79 0.96
N PRO A 30 -43.91 3.75 1.46
CA PRO A 30 -42.54 3.91 0.98
C PRO A 30 -41.74 2.63 1.23
N PRO A 31 -40.83 2.26 0.31
CA PRO A 31 -40.00 1.08 0.48
C PRO A 31 -39.16 1.22 1.75
N ARG A 32 -39.21 0.21 2.62
CA ARG A 32 -38.38 0.16 3.83
C ARG A 32 -36.90 0.27 3.39
N PRO A 33 -36.08 1.10 4.08
CA PRO A 33 -34.66 1.18 3.76
C PRO A 33 -34.05 -0.22 3.90
N ARG A 34 -33.58 -0.78 2.77
CA ARG A 34 -32.86 -2.06 2.75
C ARG A 34 -31.68 -1.91 3.71
N GLY A 35 -31.67 -2.71 4.76
CA GLY A 35 -30.60 -2.71 5.76
C GLY A 35 -29.26 -2.76 5.04
N ARG A 36 -28.42 -1.73 5.25
CA ARG A 36 -27.05 -1.73 4.75
C ARG A 36 -26.41 -2.99 5.30
N SER A 37 -26.22 -3.98 4.42
CA SER A 37 -25.38 -5.15 4.69
C SER A 37 -24.09 -4.61 5.28
N ARG A 38 -23.82 -4.97 6.54
CA ARG A 38 -22.54 -4.74 7.21
C ARG A 38 -21.52 -5.64 6.51
N GLY A 39 -21.19 -5.33 5.26
CA GLY A 39 -20.00 -5.83 4.61
C GLY A 39 -18.84 -5.47 5.52
N GLY A 40 -18.21 -6.49 6.11
CA GLY A 40 -17.28 -6.35 7.22
C GLY A 40 -16.31 -5.20 6.98
N PHE A 41 -16.00 -4.44 8.02
CA PHE A 41 -15.14 -3.24 8.03
C PHE A 41 -13.95 -3.30 7.04
N LEU A 42 -13.30 -4.46 6.92
CA LEU A 42 -12.25 -4.77 5.95
C LEU A 42 -12.65 -4.53 4.47
N ARG A 43 -13.84 -4.96 4.04
CA ARG A 43 -14.37 -4.73 2.68
C ARG A 43 -14.65 -3.25 2.43
N THR A 44 -15.11 -2.53 3.45
CA THR A 44 -15.39 -1.08 3.37
C THR A 44 -14.09 -0.29 3.28
N LEU A 45 -13.08 -0.63 4.09
CA LEU A 45 -11.74 -0.06 3.99
C LEU A 45 -11.13 -0.31 2.60
N TRP A 46 -11.15 -1.55 2.12
CA TRP A 46 -10.53 -1.91 0.84
C TRP A 46 -11.27 -1.37 -0.39
N SER A 47 -12.57 -1.13 -0.33
CA SER A 47 -13.33 -0.58 -1.47
C SER A 47 -13.10 0.93 -1.66
N SER A 48 -12.91 1.66 -0.56
CA SER A 48 -12.69 3.11 -0.56
C SER A 48 -11.32 3.53 -1.13
N THR A 49 -11.21 4.78 -1.59
CA THR A 49 -9.92 5.39 -1.99
C THR A 49 -9.08 5.74 -0.77
N ILE A 50 -9.73 6.17 0.33
CA ILE A 50 -9.05 6.54 1.58
C ILE A 50 -8.38 5.31 2.20
N GLY A 51 -9.11 4.20 2.35
CA GLY A 51 -8.54 2.98 2.93
C GLY A 51 -7.37 2.41 2.13
N LYS A 52 -7.41 2.47 0.79
CA LYS A 52 -6.25 2.09 -0.04
C LYS A 52 -5.03 2.98 0.20
N LYS A 53 -5.22 4.29 0.34
CA LYS A 53 -4.12 5.20 0.68
C LYS A 53 -3.56 4.86 2.07
N THR A 54 -4.42 4.60 3.05
CA THR A 54 -3.99 4.20 4.40
C THR A 54 -3.20 2.89 4.37
N VAL A 55 -3.67 1.86 3.67
CA VAL A 55 -2.94 0.59 3.50
C VAL A 55 -1.59 0.84 2.83
N MET A 56 -1.54 1.62 1.75
CA MET A 56 -0.31 1.98 1.05
C MET A 56 0.68 2.72 1.97
N ALA A 57 0.20 3.65 2.79
CA ALA A 57 1.02 4.41 3.74
C ALA A 57 1.59 3.52 4.85
N VAL A 58 0.75 2.70 5.50
CA VAL A 58 1.17 1.82 6.60
C VAL A 58 2.15 0.76 6.10
N SER A 59 1.84 0.07 5.00
CA SER A 59 2.77 -0.90 4.39
C SER A 59 4.09 -0.23 3.97
N GLY A 60 4.04 0.99 3.44
CA GLY A 60 5.23 1.78 3.11
C GLY A 60 6.10 2.09 4.34
N LEU A 61 5.49 2.44 5.47
CA LEU A 61 6.22 2.70 6.72
C LEU A 61 6.84 1.43 7.31
N VAL A 62 6.15 0.28 7.23
CA VAL A 62 6.71 -1.02 7.64
C VAL A 62 7.95 -1.35 6.81
N MET A 63 7.86 -1.24 5.48
CA MET A 63 9.02 -1.46 4.61
C MET A 63 10.14 -0.45 4.88
N LEU A 64 9.82 0.83 5.09
CA LEU A 64 10.82 1.84 5.42
C LEU A 64 11.58 1.51 6.72
N GLY A 65 10.89 1.07 7.77
CA GLY A 65 11.53 0.61 9.00
C GLY A 65 12.48 -0.56 8.76
N TYR A 66 12.07 -1.51 7.91
CA TYR A 66 12.96 -2.59 7.49
C TYR A 66 14.14 -2.09 6.67
N LEU A 67 13.97 -1.16 5.72
CA LEU A 67 15.09 -0.60 4.96
C LEU A 67 16.14 0.06 5.87
N VAL A 68 15.72 0.74 6.94
CA VAL A 68 16.65 1.29 7.94
C VAL A 68 17.43 0.17 8.64
N ALA A 69 16.74 -0.83 9.19
CA ALA A 69 17.40 -1.96 9.86
C ALA A 69 18.31 -2.74 8.89
N HIS A 70 17.85 -2.94 7.65
CA HIS A 70 18.58 -3.63 6.60
C HIS A 70 19.84 -2.85 6.21
N MET A 71 19.76 -1.53 6.03
CA MET A 71 20.94 -0.69 5.77
C MET A 71 21.97 -0.83 6.90
N LEU A 72 21.54 -0.72 8.15
CA LEU A 72 22.44 -0.84 9.31
C LEU A 72 23.12 -2.22 9.37
N GLY A 73 22.36 -3.30 9.09
CA GLY A 73 22.93 -4.64 8.98
C GLY A 73 23.94 -4.77 7.84
N ASN A 74 23.66 -4.17 6.67
CA ASN A 74 24.56 -4.19 5.52
C ASN A 74 25.86 -3.40 5.77
N LEU A 75 25.79 -2.28 6.48
CA LEU A 75 26.97 -1.49 6.84
C LEU A 75 27.95 -2.27 7.74
N LYS A 76 27.53 -3.39 8.34
CA LYS A 76 28.46 -4.26 9.07
C LYS A 76 29.56 -4.86 8.19
N VAL A 77 29.38 -4.87 6.88
CA VAL A 77 30.38 -5.34 5.92
C VAL A 77 31.73 -4.61 6.09
N PHE A 78 31.70 -3.34 6.51
CA PHE A 78 32.90 -2.53 6.72
C PHE A 78 33.72 -2.92 7.95
N PHE A 79 33.19 -3.80 8.82
CA PHE A 79 33.91 -4.33 9.98
C PHE A 79 34.46 -5.74 9.75
N GLY A 80 34.38 -6.25 8.52
CA GLY A 80 34.97 -7.53 8.13
C GLY A 80 34.00 -8.73 8.22
N PRO A 81 34.49 -9.92 7.84
CA PRO A 81 33.68 -11.13 7.70
C PRO A 81 33.10 -11.61 9.03
N ASP A 82 33.86 -11.54 10.13
CA ASP A 82 33.42 -12.03 11.44
C ASP A 82 32.19 -11.28 11.95
N GLU A 83 32.17 -9.95 11.83
CA GLU A 83 31.05 -9.10 12.25
C GLU A 83 29.81 -9.32 11.38
N MET A 84 29.98 -9.41 10.06
CA MET A 84 28.87 -9.60 9.13
C MET A 84 28.28 -11.02 9.23
N ASN A 85 29.12 -12.04 9.19
CA ASN A 85 28.68 -13.44 9.25
C ASN A 85 28.16 -13.79 10.66
N GLY A 86 28.81 -13.28 11.71
CA GLY A 86 28.34 -13.40 13.10
C GLY A 86 26.98 -12.73 13.32
N TYR A 87 26.78 -11.52 12.77
CA TYR A 87 25.47 -10.86 12.80
C TYR A 87 24.39 -11.67 12.10
N ALA A 88 24.70 -12.25 10.94
CA ALA A 88 23.76 -13.09 10.21
C ALA A 88 23.42 -14.39 10.97
N HIS A 89 24.39 -14.99 11.67
CA HIS A 89 24.12 -16.12 12.55
C HIS A 89 23.21 -15.71 13.71
N TRP A 90 23.52 -14.60 14.39
CA TRP A 90 22.71 -14.07 15.49
C TRP A 90 21.25 -13.82 15.08
N LEU A 91 21.01 -13.28 13.88
CA LEU A 91 19.65 -13.09 13.37
C LEU A 91 18.83 -14.38 13.26
N ARG A 92 19.49 -15.55 13.09
CA ARG A 92 18.80 -16.85 13.06
C ARG A 92 18.47 -17.38 14.45
N THR A 93 19.15 -16.92 15.49
CA THR A 93 19.00 -17.40 16.87
C THR A 93 18.36 -16.37 17.81
N ILE A 94 18.09 -15.16 17.32
CA ILE A 94 17.49 -14.08 18.12
C ILE A 94 16.11 -14.48 18.66
N GLY A 95 15.88 -14.21 19.94
CA GLY A 95 14.64 -14.55 20.65
C GLY A 95 14.63 -15.97 21.24
N GLY A 96 15.71 -16.73 21.14
CA GLY A 96 15.87 -18.00 21.86
C GLY A 96 15.84 -17.80 23.39
N PRO A 97 15.23 -18.72 24.16
CA PRO A 97 14.65 -20.00 23.72
C PRO A 97 13.18 -19.91 23.23
N VAL A 98 12.54 -18.74 23.29
CA VAL A 98 11.12 -18.58 22.89
C VAL A 98 10.92 -18.79 21.38
N LEU A 99 11.85 -18.29 20.57
CA LEU A 99 11.88 -18.50 19.12
C LEU A 99 12.91 -19.57 18.77
N HIS A 100 12.50 -20.51 17.91
CA HIS A 100 13.40 -21.50 17.32
C HIS A 100 14.26 -20.88 16.21
N HIS A 101 15.24 -21.65 15.75
CA HIS A 101 16.16 -21.25 14.67
C HIS A 101 15.38 -20.74 13.43
N GLU A 102 15.76 -19.57 12.93
CA GLU A 102 15.17 -18.83 11.80
C GLU A 102 13.72 -18.33 11.94
N TRP A 103 13.02 -18.60 13.05
CA TRP A 103 11.62 -18.19 13.20
C TRP A 103 11.46 -16.67 13.09
N PHE A 104 12.35 -15.91 13.74
CA PHE A 104 12.37 -14.46 13.63
C PHE A 104 12.49 -14.01 12.17
N LEU A 105 13.41 -14.60 11.40
CA LEU A 105 13.61 -14.27 9.99
C LEU A 105 12.37 -14.59 9.14
N TRP A 106 11.71 -15.72 9.38
CA TRP A 106 10.48 -16.09 8.68
C TRP A 106 9.32 -15.14 8.99
N ILE A 107 9.16 -14.73 10.24
CA ILE A 107 8.16 -13.72 10.63
C ILE A 107 8.42 -12.42 9.86
N VAL A 108 9.66 -11.92 9.88
CA VAL A 108 10.05 -10.71 9.15
C VAL A 108 9.79 -10.86 7.65
N ARG A 109 10.16 -11.99 7.03
CA ARG A 109 9.91 -12.27 5.60
C ARG A 109 8.42 -12.26 5.26
N VAL A 110 7.57 -12.92 6.05
CA VAL A 110 6.12 -12.95 5.81
C VAL A 110 5.51 -11.56 5.95
N VAL A 111 5.90 -10.81 6.97
CA VAL A 111 5.44 -9.42 7.18
C VAL A 111 5.86 -8.53 6.02
N LEU A 112 7.11 -8.64 5.56
CA LEU A 112 7.61 -7.86 4.43
C LEU A 112 6.95 -8.24 3.11
N LEU A 113 6.76 -9.53 2.85
CA LEU A 113 6.05 -10.00 1.66
C LEU A 113 4.62 -9.44 1.63
N ALA A 114 3.91 -9.52 2.76
CA ALA A 114 2.58 -8.93 2.88
C ALA A 114 2.63 -7.41 2.67
N ALA A 115 3.60 -6.70 3.25
CA ALA A 115 3.75 -5.25 3.08
C ALA A 115 4.02 -4.87 1.61
N VAL A 116 4.95 -5.54 0.93
CA VAL A 116 5.28 -5.31 -0.49
C VAL A 116 4.06 -5.54 -1.37
N VAL A 117 3.34 -6.65 -1.17
CA VAL A 117 2.13 -6.97 -1.95
C VAL A 117 1.03 -5.94 -1.70
N LEU A 118 0.73 -5.63 -0.44
CA LEU A 118 -0.31 -4.65 -0.09
C LEU A 118 0.02 -3.26 -0.62
N HIS A 119 1.29 -2.86 -0.55
CA HIS A 119 1.76 -1.57 -1.06
C HIS A 119 1.61 -1.51 -2.59
N GLY A 120 2.15 -2.50 -3.30
CA GLY A 120 2.11 -2.58 -4.77
C GLY A 120 0.69 -2.64 -5.31
N VAL A 121 -0.17 -3.49 -4.72
CA VAL A 121 -1.59 -3.61 -5.11
C VAL A 121 -2.34 -2.30 -4.88
N SER A 122 -2.15 -1.65 -3.72
CA SER A 122 -2.78 -0.36 -3.43
C SER A 122 -2.30 0.73 -4.40
N ALA A 123 -0.99 0.78 -4.70
CA ALA A 123 -0.39 1.72 -5.64
C ALA A 123 -0.93 1.52 -7.07
N TYR A 124 -1.05 0.27 -7.52
CA TYR A 124 -1.60 -0.07 -8.83
C TYR A 124 -3.08 0.31 -8.94
N GLN A 125 -3.89 -0.09 -7.97
CA GLN A 125 -5.34 0.20 -7.96
C GLN A 125 -5.61 1.71 -7.93
N LEU A 126 -4.86 2.46 -7.12
CA LEU A 126 -4.98 3.92 -7.04
C LEU A 126 -4.50 4.60 -8.33
N SER A 127 -3.42 4.09 -8.94
CA SER A 127 -2.93 4.58 -10.23
C SER A 127 -3.95 4.38 -11.35
N ARG A 128 -4.58 3.20 -11.43
CA ARG A 128 -5.64 2.92 -12.41
C ARG A 128 -6.86 3.82 -12.23
N ARG A 129 -7.33 3.99 -10.99
CA ARG A 129 -8.43 4.91 -10.67
C ARG A 129 -8.10 6.35 -11.07
N GLY A 130 -6.88 6.80 -10.81
CA GLY A 130 -6.42 8.14 -11.18
C GLY A 130 -6.34 8.38 -12.69
N ILE A 131 -5.97 7.36 -13.47
CA ILE A 131 -5.96 7.43 -14.94
C ILE A 131 -7.40 7.44 -15.47
N ALA A 132 -8.26 6.55 -14.98
CA ALA A 132 -9.66 6.47 -15.42
C ALA A 132 -10.46 7.75 -15.13
N ALA A 133 -10.13 8.47 -14.06
CA ALA A 133 -10.79 9.72 -13.68
C ALA A 133 -10.34 10.95 -14.51
N ARG A 134 -9.39 10.82 -15.45
CA ARG A 134 -8.86 11.93 -16.27
C ARG A 134 -9.09 11.69 -17.77
N PRO A 135 -10.31 11.94 -18.29
CA PRO A 135 -10.63 11.78 -19.71
C PRO A 135 -9.95 12.84 -20.62
N VAL A 136 -9.56 14.00 -20.09
CA VAL A 136 -8.86 15.06 -20.84
C VAL A 136 -7.46 15.29 -20.28
N LYS A 137 -6.41 15.11 -21.10
CA LYS A 137 -5.00 15.36 -20.73
C LYS A 137 -4.73 16.86 -20.61
N TYR A 138 -4.89 17.43 -19.41
CA TYR A 138 -4.45 18.82 -19.15
C TYR A 138 -2.93 18.99 -19.29
N ARG A 139 -2.51 20.05 -19.97
CA ARG A 139 -1.12 20.40 -20.28
C ARG A 139 -0.41 21.03 -19.07
N ARG A 140 0.09 20.21 -18.11
CA ARG A 140 0.99 20.67 -17.01
C ARG A 140 2.25 19.80 -16.92
N ARG A 141 3.42 20.35 -17.30
CA ARG A 141 4.71 19.63 -17.40
C ARG A 141 5.32 19.18 -16.06
N ARG A 142 5.24 19.97 -14.98
CA ARG A 142 5.93 19.65 -13.69
C ARG A 142 5.31 18.50 -12.89
N THR A 143 3.98 18.37 -12.90
CA THR A 143 3.28 17.26 -12.22
C THR A 143 3.51 15.91 -12.89
N ASP A 144 3.88 15.92 -14.18
CA ASP A 144 4.13 14.71 -14.96
C ASP A 144 5.43 14.03 -14.52
N TYR A 145 6.51 14.80 -14.29
CA TYR A 145 7.80 14.25 -13.88
C TYR A 145 7.74 13.49 -12.54
N ALA A 146 7.23 14.12 -11.47
CA ALA A 146 7.11 13.49 -10.16
C ALA A 146 6.19 12.24 -10.17
N THR A 147 5.15 12.27 -11.01
CA THR A 147 4.24 11.11 -11.16
C THR A 147 4.92 9.98 -11.94
N ARG A 148 5.71 10.30 -12.98
CA ARG A 148 6.48 9.32 -13.74
C ARG A 148 7.59 8.70 -12.90
N THR A 149 8.36 9.49 -12.16
CA THR A 149 9.43 8.97 -11.29
C THR A 149 8.87 8.08 -10.18
N MET A 150 7.69 8.38 -9.63
CA MET A 150 7.04 7.48 -8.66
C MET A 150 6.58 6.16 -9.26
N ARG A 151 5.98 6.17 -10.46
CA ARG A 151 5.49 4.95 -11.12
C ARG A 151 6.64 4.07 -11.62
N TRP A 152 7.54 4.65 -12.42
CA TRP A 152 8.68 3.93 -12.96
C TRP A 152 9.69 3.56 -11.87
N GLY A 153 9.90 4.43 -10.88
CA GLY A 153 10.71 4.11 -9.70
C GLY A 153 10.14 2.90 -8.94
N GLY A 154 8.81 2.84 -8.73
CA GLY A 154 8.18 1.67 -8.12
C GLY A 154 8.38 0.37 -8.92
N VAL A 155 8.31 0.44 -10.26
CA VAL A 155 8.57 -0.72 -11.13
C VAL A 155 10.04 -1.15 -11.07
N ILE A 156 10.97 -0.20 -11.13
CA ILE A 156 12.42 -0.46 -11.01
C ILE A 156 12.71 -1.12 -9.65
N ILE A 157 12.13 -0.61 -8.56
CA ILE A 157 12.29 -1.20 -7.23
C ILE A 157 11.72 -2.61 -7.17
N ALA A 158 10.55 -2.87 -7.77
CA ALA A 158 9.97 -4.20 -7.78
C ALA A 158 10.86 -5.21 -8.52
N LEU A 159 11.41 -4.84 -9.68
CA LEU A 159 12.36 -5.67 -10.42
C LEU A 159 13.66 -5.86 -9.64
N PHE A 160 14.15 -4.80 -8.99
CA PHE A 160 15.33 -4.86 -8.14
C PHE A 160 15.13 -5.80 -6.95
N VAL A 161 13.98 -5.80 -6.28
CA VAL A 161 13.73 -6.70 -5.16
C VAL A 161 13.81 -8.17 -5.62
N VAL A 162 13.28 -8.49 -6.80
CA VAL A 162 13.42 -9.84 -7.36
C VAL A 162 14.90 -10.17 -7.64
N TRP A 163 15.61 -9.28 -8.31
CA TRP A 163 17.05 -9.44 -8.56
C TRP A 163 17.84 -9.63 -7.26
N HIS A 164 17.61 -8.78 -6.27
CA HIS A 164 18.29 -8.79 -4.98
C HIS A 164 18.07 -10.10 -4.21
N LEU A 165 16.84 -10.64 -4.23
CA LEU A 165 16.57 -11.95 -3.64
C LEU A 165 17.31 -13.07 -4.37
N LEU A 166 17.32 -13.04 -5.72
CA LEU A 166 18.04 -14.03 -6.52
C LEU A 166 19.56 -13.95 -6.32
N ASP A 167 20.08 -12.76 -6.06
CA ASP A 167 21.51 -12.48 -5.98
C ASP A 167 22.08 -12.79 -4.58
N LEU A 168 21.49 -12.23 -3.53
CA LEU A 168 22.04 -12.30 -2.16
C LEU A 168 21.25 -13.18 -1.20
N THR A 169 19.99 -13.53 -1.51
CA THR A 169 19.19 -14.40 -0.64
C THR A 169 19.23 -15.85 -1.07
N THR A 170 19.01 -16.13 -2.36
CA THR A 170 19.02 -17.51 -2.90
C THR A 170 20.32 -17.87 -3.61
N GLY A 171 21.15 -16.87 -3.97
CA GLY A 171 22.43 -17.08 -4.68
C GLY A 171 22.29 -17.54 -6.13
N THR A 172 21.08 -17.57 -6.69
CA THR A 172 20.76 -18.04 -8.04
C THR A 172 21.50 -17.27 -9.14
N VAL A 173 21.69 -15.96 -8.97
CA VAL A 173 22.45 -15.13 -9.93
C VAL A 173 23.82 -14.70 -9.42
N ASN A 174 24.28 -15.30 -8.31
CA ASN A 174 25.60 -15.09 -7.74
C ASN A 174 26.38 -16.42 -7.69
N PRO A 175 27.03 -16.82 -8.80
CA PRO A 175 27.67 -18.14 -8.91
C PRO A 175 28.80 -18.41 -7.91
N ARG A 176 29.37 -17.34 -7.35
CA ARG A 176 30.44 -17.41 -6.34
C ARG A 176 29.90 -17.27 -4.91
N GLY A 177 28.58 -17.21 -4.74
CA GLY A 177 27.93 -17.13 -3.45
C GLY A 177 27.98 -18.47 -2.69
N GLN A 178 28.10 -18.36 -1.37
CA GLN A 178 28.19 -19.43 -0.40
C GLN A 178 27.01 -19.34 0.59
N ALA A 179 26.36 -20.45 0.87
CA ALA A 179 25.21 -20.49 1.78
C ALA A 179 25.66 -20.15 3.22
N GLY A 180 24.98 -19.19 3.86
CA GLY A 180 25.30 -18.80 5.25
C GLY A 180 26.44 -17.78 5.42
N HIS A 181 27.08 -17.36 4.32
CA HIS A 181 28.27 -16.51 4.29
C HIS A 181 27.99 -15.15 3.59
N PRO A 182 27.22 -14.25 4.20
CA PRO A 182 26.80 -13.00 3.57
C PRO A 182 27.95 -12.04 3.23
N TYR A 183 29.04 -12.01 4.00
CA TYR A 183 30.18 -11.14 3.67
C TYR A 183 30.76 -11.53 2.30
N GLU A 184 31.06 -12.81 2.13
CA GLU A 184 31.62 -13.39 0.92
C GLU A 184 30.64 -13.22 -0.26
N ASN A 185 29.33 -13.36 -0.02
CA ASN A 185 28.31 -13.16 -1.05
C ASN A 185 28.24 -11.71 -1.54
N ILE A 186 28.38 -10.74 -0.63
CA ILE A 186 28.40 -9.32 -0.95
C ILE A 186 29.64 -8.98 -1.80
N VAL A 187 30.82 -9.44 -1.37
CA VAL A 187 32.08 -9.25 -2.12
C VAL A 187 32.00 -9.93 -3.49
N ALA A 188 31.48 -11.16 -3.55
CA ALA A 188 31.29 -11.90 -4.79
C ALA A 188 30.34 -11.17 -5.76
N GLY A 189 29.18 -10.72 -5.28
CA GLY A 189 28.18 -10.01 -6.06
C GLY A 189 28.73 -8.71 -6.63
N PHE A 190 29.30 -7.85 -5.77
CA PHE A 190 29.81 -6.54 -6.17
C PHE A 190 31.20 -6.56 -6.81
N GLY A 191 31.88 -7.71 -6.84
CA GLY A 191 32.99 -7.96 -7.76
C GLY A 191 32.56 -8.00 -9.24
N THR A 192 31.25 -7.99 -9.51
CA THR A 192 30.69 -8.06 -10.86
C THR A 192 30.09 -6.72 -11.29
N TRP A 193 30.64 -6.11 -12.36
CA TRP A 193 30.31 -4.72 -12.73
C TRP A 193 28.82 -4.46 -12.95
N TYR A 194 28.09 -5.38 -13.58
CA TYR A 194 26.67 -5.20 -13.87
C TYR A 194 25.82 -5.26 -12.60
N ALA A 195 26.21 -6.05 -11.59
CA ALA A 195 25.53 -6.08 -10.30
C ALA A 195 25.65 -4.72 -9.62
N CYS A 196 26.84 -4.11 -9.60
CA CYS A 196 27.03 -2.75 -9.08
C CYS A 196 26.12 -1.74 -9.76
N VAL A 197 26.04 -1.74 -11.10
CA VAL A 197 25.17 -0.82 -11.85
C VAL A 197 23.69 -1.02 -11.49
N ILE A 198 23.22 -2.27 -11.43
CA ILE A 198 21.83 -2.60 -11.08
C ILE A 198 21.50 -2.07 -9.68
N TYR A 199 22.35 -2.34 -8.69
CA TYR A 199 22.13 -1.88 -7.32
C TYR A 199 22.20 -0.35 -7.21
N ILE A 200 23.16 0.32 -7.86
CA ILE A 200 23.28 1.78 -7.83
C ILE A 200 22.01 2.43 -8.39
N VAL A 201 21.56 2.01 -9.58
CA VAL A 201 20.33 2.54 -10.20
C VAL A 201 19.11 2.29 -9.31
N ALA A 202 19.02 1.10 -8.72
CA ALA A 202 17.93 0.78 -7.80
C ALA A 202 17.95 1.64 -6.53
N MET A 203 19.12 1.87 -5.93
CA MET A 203 19.22 2.70 -4.72
C MET A 203 18.86 4.15 -4.98
N LEU A 204 19.22 4.70 -6.15
CA LEU A 204 18.75 6.02 -6.57
C LEU A 204 17.23 6.07 -6.73
N ALA A 205 16.64 5.02 -7.32
CA ALA A 205 15.18 4.89 -7.43
C ALA A 205 14.50 4.79 -6.05
N VAL A 206 15.06 4.01 -5.11
CA VAL A 206 14.60 3.91 -3.72
C VAL A 206 14.65 5.28 -3.04
N GLY A 207 15.76 6.01 -3.14
CA GLY A 207 15.90 7.35 -2.57
C GLY A 207 14.81 8.31 -3.05
N LEU A 208 14.58 8.38 -4.37
CA LEU A 208 13.50 9.19 -4.93
C LEU A 208 12.12 8.71 -4.47
N HIS A 209 11.90 7.39 -4.43
CA HIS A 209 10.63 6.80 -4.00
C HIS A 209 10.31 7.11 -2.52
N ILE A 210 11.30 7.02 -1.63
CA ILE A 210 11.15 7.33 -0.20
C ILE A 210 10.86 8.81 -0.01
N ARG A 211 11.64 9.68 -0.67
CA ARG A 211 11.47 11.13 -0.59
C ARG A 211 10.02 11.56 -0.87
N HIS A 212 9.43 11.00 -1.93
CA HIS A 212 8.06 11.29 -2.33
C HIS A 212 7.01 10.51 -1.52
N GLY A 213 7.28 9.23 -1.25
CA GLY A 213 6.38 8.31 -0.56
C GLY A 213 6.16 8.69 0.90
N PHE A 214 7.21 9.11 1.61
CA PHE A 214 7.12 9.55 3.00
C PHE A 214 6.20 10.78 3.14
N TRP A 215 6.38 11.76 2.25
CA TRP A 215 5.52 12.95 2.21
C TRP A 215 4.06 12.60 1.91
N ALA A 216 3.80 11.65 1.01
CA ALA A 216 2.46 11.18 0.69
C ALA A 216 1.80 10.40 1.86
N ALA A 217 2.60 9.61 2.59
CA ALA A 217 2.15 8.90 3.78
C ALA A 217 1.77 9.87 4.90
N ALA A 218 2.60 10.88 5.16
CA ALA A 218 2.33 11.90 6.18
C ALA A 218 1.02 12.67 5.93
N GLN A 219 0.73 13.01 4.67
CA GLN A 219 -0.56 13.60 4.28
C GLN A 219 -1.73 12.64 4.50
N THR A 220 -1.57 11.37 4.14
CA THR A 220 -2.62 10.36 4.28
C THR A 220 -2.97 10.10 5.74
N LEU A 221 -1.98 10.14 6.63
CA LEU A 221 -2.14 9.92 8.06
C LEU A 221 -2.51 11.19 8.85
N GLY A 222 -2.69 12.34 8.17
CA GLY A 222 -3.17 13.57 8.79
C GLY A 222 -2.12 14.37 9.56
N VAL A 223 -0.83 14.14 9.33
CA VAL A 223 0.28 14.79 10.06
C VAL A 223 0.64 16.17 9.47
N THR A 224 -0.21 16.76 8.62
CA THR A 224 0.10 18.00 7.91
C THR A 224 -0.52 19.24 8.55
N ARG A 225 0.17 19.79 9.57
CA ARG A 225 -0.01 21.19 10.01
C ARG A 225 0.98 22.09 9.26
N PRO A 226 0.71 23.39 9.02
CA PRO A 226 1.59 24.28 8.23
C PRO A 226 3.05 24.33 8.71
N GLY A 227 3.30 24.33 10.02
CA GLY A 227 4.66 24.25 10.58
C GLY A 227 5.30 22.86 10.46
N ALA A 228 4.51 21.80 10.65
CA ALA A 228 4.97 20.41 10.54
C ALA A 228 5.34 20.03 9.09
N ALA A 229 4.72 20.68 8.08
CA ALA A 229 4.96 20.38 6.68
C ALA A 229 6.43 20.58 6.25
N ARG A 230 7.08 21.65 6.71
CA ARG A 230 8.49 21.92 6.39
C ARG A 230 9.41 20.90 7.04
N LEU A 231 9.17 20.61 8.33
CA LEU A 231 9.94 19.61 9.08
C LEU A 231 9.81 18.22 8.44
N LEU A 232 8.58 17.77 8.17
CA LEU A 232 8.33 16.46 7.53
C LEU A 232 9.02 16.33 6.17
N LYS A 233 9.03 17.40 5.38
CA LYS A 233 9.73 17.41 4.10
C LYS A 233 11.25 17.33 4.28
N ALA A 234 11.81 18.08 5.23
CA ALA A 234 13.23 17.98 5.56
C ALA A 234 13.60 16.57 6.07
N THR A 235 12.79 15.98 6.94
CA THR A 235 12.95 14.60 7.41
C THR A 235 12.90 13.61 6.24
N ALA A 236 11.97 13.76 5.30
CA ALA A 236 11.87 12.90 4.13
C ALA A 236 13.14 12.99 3.25
N ASP A 237 13.63 14.21 3.03
CA ASP A 237 14.83 14.48 2.22
C ASP A 237 16.10 13.90 2.90
N VAL A 238 16.27 14.12 4.21
CA VAL A 238 17.39 13.56 4.99
C VAL A 238 17.34 12.04 5.04
N LEU A 239 16.19 11.46 5.34
CA LEU A 239 16.03 10.00 5.44
C LEU A 239 16.32 9.33 4.09
N ALA A 240 15.81 9.89 3.00
CA ALA A 240 16.11 9.40 1.65
C ALA A 240 17.60 9.50 1.33
N ALA A 241 18.26 10.62 1.66
CA ALA A 241 19.68 10.81 1.41
C ALA A 241 20.54 9.83 2.21
N VAL A 242 20.29 9.68 3.52
CA VAL A 242 21.02 8.75 4.40
C VAL A 242 20.87 7.32 3.94
N LEU A 243 19.64 6.87 3.65
CA LEU A 243 19.42 5.49 3.18
C LEU A 243 20.10 5.24 1.84
N THR A 244 20.01 6.18 0.90
CA THR A 244 20.67 6.06 -0.41
C THR A 244 22.18 5.99 -0.24
N ALA A 245 22.78 6.90 0.54
CA ALA A 245 24.22 6.92 0.78
C ALA A 245 24.70 5.65 1.50
N GLY A 246 24.01 5.20 2.53
CA GLY A 246 24.38 4.01 3.30
C GLY A 246 24.32 2.73 2.47
N PHE A 247 23.30 2.55 1.63
CA PHE A 247 23.26 1.41 0.72
C PHE A 247 24.27 1.51 -0.42
N LEU A 248 24.52 2.71 -0.96
CA LEU A 248 25.53 2.91 -2.01
C LEU A 248 26.95 2.73 -1.49
N ALA A 249 27.19 2.97 -0.21
CA ALA A 249 28.51 2.76 0.40
C ALA A 249 28.99 1.32 0.20
N VAL A 250 28.12 0.31 0.34
CA VAL A 250 28.49 -1.11 0.23
C VAL A 250 29.11 -1.49 -1.13
N PRO A 251 28.42 -1.35 -2.28
CA PRO A 251 29.00 -1.67 -3.57
C PRO A 251 30.21 -0.79 -3.89
N ILE A 252 30.20 0.49 -3.49
CA ILE A 252 31.35 1.38 -3.69
C ILE A 252 32.56 0.87 -2.88
N GLY A 253 32.36 0.46 -1.63
CA GLY A 253 33.40 -0.07 -0.75
C GLY A 253 34.04 -1.33 -1.30
N VAL A 254 33.26 -2.21 -1.92
CA VAL A 254 33.80 -3.37 -2.64
C VAL A 254 34.56 -2.94 -3.90
N MET A 255 34.00 -2.04 -4.70
CA MET A 255 34.64 -1.55 -5.93
C MET A 255 35.97 -0.81 -5.68
N THR A 256 36.11 -0.14 -4.54
CA THR A 256 37.36 0.56 -4.16
C THR A 256 38.34 -0.34 -3.40
N GLY A 257 37.96 -1.58 -3.09
CA GLY A 257 38.79 -2.53 -2.33
C GLY A 257 38.90 -2.23 -0.84
N VAL A 258 38.08 -1.32 -0.30
CA VAL A 258 37.95 -1.10 1.15
C VAL A 258 37.34 -2.32 1.83
N VAL A 259 36.47 -3.03 1.11
CA VAL A 259 35.91 -4.33 1.47
C VAL A 259 36.41 -5.34 0.43
N ASN A 260 37.08 -6.40 0.86
CA ASN A 260 37.66 -7.43 -0.02
C ASN A 260 37.59 -8.85 0.56
#